data_AF-M6DCT2-F1
#
_entry.id   AF-M6DCT2-F1
#
_cell.length_a   1.000
_cell.length_b   1.000
_cell.length_c   1.000
_cell.angle_alpha   90.00
_cell.angle_beta   90.00
_cell.angle_gamma   90.00
#
_symmetry.space_group_name_H-M   'P 1'
#
loop_
_entity.id
_entity.type
_entity.pdbx_description
1 polymer ?
#
loop_
_entity_poly.entity_id
_entity_poly.type
_entity_poly.pdbx_seq_one_letter_code
_entity_poly.pdbx_strand_id
1 'polypeptide(L)'
;MKPWIKYVKTILLIISLVYWMRIEGQSQQFTIAGIPVYCTDPSGRPVTIVLVRQLRDIAVSNIESNGLPTIKIDIDIFFSKSPLIQMYFFAHECGHHISGDMIRIHYQRRDSLNREKTADRIGIRMLRDQLKINLDQVNEIANSLRNNPGMFPYYLPGPERAKWILDCFRTNTDNCEEHVVINPKDCYAIETAEKNICASDQRLCRRDCQKEYKGNRRDIRVCEDNCFESKLQCDDEANLVVEYCEAKNNFSRLSWGPNEGPQNWQNASSICSTKRMRLPSLPEFLVAYERSVHRNWADCNGCSHNYWSSTTVDVGKVKVVNMNSGTHHTQRTNQDATFEVRCVSSN
;
A
#
# COMPACT_ATOMS: atom_id res chain seq x y z
N MET A 1 -63.05 -2.74 -33.74
CA MET A 1 -61.90 -2.41 -32.85
C MET A 1 -60.73 -3.31 -33.20
N LYS A 2 -59.58 -2.75 -33.58
CA LYS A 2 -58.44 -3.53 -34.10
C LYS A 2 -57.66 -4.21 -32.95
N PRO A 3 -57.34 -5.51 -33.04
CA PRO A 3 -56.77 -6.29 -31.94
C PRO A 3 -55.38 -5.83 -31.47
N TRP A 4 -54.64 -5.09 -32.31
CA TRP A 4 -53.31 -4.57 -31.97
C TRP A 4 -53.31 -3.51 -30.86
N ILE A 5 -54.42 -2.79 -30.64
CA ILE A 5 -54.51 -1.74 -29.61
C ILE A 5 -54.48 -2.33 -28.19
N LYS A 6 -54.91 -3.59 -28.00
CA LYS A 6 -54.86 -4.26 -26.69
C LYS A 6 -53.42 -4.61 -26.28
N TYR A 7 -52.57 -5.01 -27.22
CA TYR A 7 -51.20 -5.41 -26.94
C TYR A 7 -50.28 -4.23 -26.60
N VAL A 8 -50.47 -3.07 -27.26
CA VAL A 8 -49.68 -1.86 -26.98
C VAL A 8 -49.91 -1.35 -25.55
N LYS A 9 -51.16 -1.41 -25.05
CA LYS A 9 -51.46 -1.00 -23.67
C LYS A 9 -50.81 -1.91 -22.64
N THR A 10 -50.81 -3.23 -22.86
CA THR A 10 -50.17 -4.18 -21.94
C THR A 10 -48.65 -4.04 -21.92
N ILE A 11 -48.02 -3.82 -23.08
CA ILE A 11 -46.56 -3.62 -23.16
C ILE A 11 -46.15 -2.31 -22.48
N LEU A 12 -46.88 -1.21 -22.67
CA LEU A 12 -46.61 0.05 -21.97
C LEU A 12 -46.80 -0.06 -20.45
N LEU A 13 -47.78 -0.85 -19.98
CA LEU A 13 -47.99 -1.13 -18.57
C LEU A 13 -46.84 -1.94 -17.95
N ILE A 14 -46.31 -2.94 -18.67
CA ILE A 14 -45.17 -3.73 -18.23
C ILE A 14 -43.88 -2.89 -18.22
N ILE A 15 -43.64 -2.10 -19.27
CA ILE A 15 -42.48 -1.18 -19.32
C ILE A 15 -42.56 -0.15 -18.19
N SER A 16 -43.75 0.41 -17.91
CA SER A 16 -43.99 1.30 -16.77
C SER A 16 -43.71 0.59 -15.44
N LEU A 17 -44.20 -0.64 -15.25
CA LEU A 17 -43.97 -1.38 -14.00
C LEU A 17 -42.48 -1.68 -13.77
N VAL A 18 -41.76 -2.04 -14.83
CA VAL A 18 -40.30 -2.29 -14.77
C VAL A 18 -39.52 -0.99 -14.53
N TYR A 19 -39.98 0.15 -15.07
CA TYR A 19 -39.39 1.46 -14.77
C TYR A 19 -39.63 1.91 -13.32
N TRP A 20 -40.82 1.63 -12.77
CA TRP A 20 -41.15 1.93 -11.38
C TRP A 20 -40.38 1.04 -10.39
N MET A 21 -40.22 -0.26 -10.68
CA MET A 21 -39.40 -1.17 -9.85
C MET A 21 -37.90 -0.86 -9.86
N ARG A 22 -37.41 0.00 -10.77
CA ARG A 22 -36.01 0.43 -10.83
C ARG A 22 -35.72 1.69 -10.00
N ILE A 23 -36.75 2.32 -9.41
CA ILE A 23 -36.63 3.61 -8.70
C ILE A 23 -36.64 3.47 -7.16
N GLU A 24 -37.00 2.30 -6.61
CA GLU A 24 -37.00 2.06 -5.15
C GLU A 24 -35.70 1.46 -4.60
N GLY A 25 -34.59 1.77 -5.25
CA GLY A 25 -33.25 1.74 -4.65
C GLY A 25 -32.90 3.06 -4.00
N GLN A 26 -33.86 3.76 -3.37
CA GLN A 26 -33.52 4.89 -2.50
C GLN A 26 -32.71 4.31 -1.34
N SER A 27 -31.39 4.38 -1.46
CA SER A 27 -30.51 4.33 -0.30
C SER A 27 -31.02 5.40 0.64
N GLN A 28 -31.78 5.02 1.67
CA GLN A 28 -32.19 5.96 2.71
C GLN A 28 -30.92 6.68 3.14
N GLN A 29 -30.95 8.01 3.00
CA GLN A 29 -29.80 8.83 3.32
C GLN A 29 -29.54 8.65 4.82
N PHE A 30 -28.52 7.85 5.13
CA PHE A 30 -28.18 7.56 6.52
C PHE A 30 -27.60 8.82 7.14
N THR A 31 -28.00 9.12 8.37
CA THR A 31 -27.59 10.34 9.04
C THR A 31 -26.82 9.98 10.30
N ILE A 32 -25.64 10.56 10.47
CA ILE A 32 -24.79 10.39 11.65
C ILE A 32 -24.61 11.77 12.27
N ALA A 33 -24.97 11.90 13.54
CA ALA A 33 -24.93 13.18 14.25
C ALA A 33 -25.64 14.34 13.52
N GLY A 34 -26.77 14.05 12.85
CA GLY A 34 -27.53 15.06 12.10
C GLY A 34 -26.94 15.42 10.73
N ILE A 35 -25.83 14.79 10.33
CA ILE A 35 -25.19 15.00 9.03
C ILE A 35 -25.45 13.79 8.13
N PRO A 36 -25.95 13.99 6.90
CA PRO A 36 -26.10 12.90 5.96
C PRO A 36 -24.74 12.37 5.52
N VAL A 37 -24.58 11.05 5.57
CA VAL A 37 -23.33 10.39 5.18
C VAL A 37 -23.55 9.48 3.97
N TYR A 38 -22.49 9.32 3.19
CA TYR A 38 -22.48 8.49 1.99
C TYR A 38 -21.08 7.89 1.78
N CYS A 39 -21.02 6.67 1.27
CA CYS A 39 -19.78 5.96 0.99
C CYS A 39 -19.93 5.12 -0.28
N THR A 40 -18.86 5.06 -1.08
CA THR A 40 -18.76 4.21 -2.26
C THR A 40 -17.48 3.40 -2.24
N ASP A 41 -17.53 2.22 -2.82
CA ASP A 41 -16.32 1.44 -3.11
C ASP A 41 -15.54 2.04 -4.32
N PRO A 42 -14.36 1.49 -4.69
CA PRO A 42 -13.53 2.04 -5.76
C PRO A 42 -14.18 1.91 -7.16
N SER A 43 -15.20 1.06 -7.28
CA SER A 43 -15.98 0.89 -8.52
C SER A 43 -17.19 1.84 -8.56
N GLY A 44 -17.34 2.73 -7.58
CA GLY A 44 -18.45 3.66 -7.47
C GLY A 44 -19.75 3.01 -6.97
N ARG A 45 -19.72 1.76 -6.47
CA ARG A 45 -20.92 1.11 -5.92
C ARG A 45 -21.21 1.69 -4.53
N PRO A 46 -22.47 2.03 -4.22
CA PRO A 46 -22.83 2.54 -2.91
C PRO A 46 -22.63 1.46 -1.84
N VAL A 47 -22.08 1.85 -0.69
CA VAL A 47 -21.90 0.98 0.47
C VAL A 47 -23.14 1.08 1.35
N THR A 48 -23.79 -0.06 1.60
CA THR A 48 -25.02 -0.12 2.40
C THR A 48 -24.68 -0.07 3.90
N ILE A 49 -25.33 0.83 4.64
CA ILE A 49 -25.16 0.93 6.08
C ILE A 49 -26.22 0.05 6.76
N VAL A 50 -25.76 -0.89 7.60
CA VAL A 50 -26.61 -1.85 8.29
C VAL A 50 -26.47 -1.64 9.79
N LEU A 51 -27.58 -1.32 10.45
CA LEU A 51 -27.63 -1.21 11.90
C LEU A 51 -27.80 -2.59 12.52
N VAL A 52 -26.91 -2.94 13.45
CA VAL A 52 -26.92 -4.23 14.17
C VAL A 52 -26.78 -4.01 15.67
N ARG A 53 -27.02 -5.06 16.44
CA ARG A 53 -26.68 -5.13 17.87
C ARG A 53 -25.66 -6.25 18.08
N GLN A 54 -24.84 -6.13 19.11
CA GLN A 54 -23.91 -7.17 19.57
C GLN A 54 -22.80 -7.54 18.56
N LEU A 55 -22.30 -6.56 17.80
CA LEU A 55 -21.16 -6.73 16.89
C LEU A 55 -19.86 -7.04 17.66
N ARG A 56 -19.80 -6.65 18.95
CA ARG A 56 -18.61 -6.65 19.82
C ARG A 56 -17.50 -5.67 19.36
N ASP A 57 -17.82 -4.85 18.38
CA ASP A 57 -17.02 -3.74 17.88
C ASP A 57 -17.98 -2.57 17.59
N ILE A 58 -17.45 -1.36 17.40
CA ILE A 58 -18.26 -0.16 17.14
C ILE A 58 -18.85 -0.17 15.72
N ALA A 59 -18.06 -0.58 14.74
CA ALA A 59 -18.47 -0.76 13.36
C ALA A 59 -17.51 -1.73 12.65
N VAL A 60 -17.96 -2.36 11.56
CA VAL A 60 -17.15 -3.25 10.73
C VAL A 60 -17.56 -3.13 9.26
N SER A 61 -16.58 -2.99 8.38
CA SER A 61 -16.74 -3.10 6.94
C SER A 61 -16.81 -4.55 6.49
N ASN A 62 -17.73 -4.86 5.58
CA ASN A 62 -17.92 -6.21 5.07
C ASN A 62 -18.29 -6.21 3.57
N ILE A 63 -18.07 -7.34 2.90
CA ILE A 63 -18.73 -7.66 1.63
C ILE A 63 -19.63 -8.86 1.92
N GLU A 64 -20.93 -8.70 1.75
CA GLU A 64 -21.87 -9.81 1.95
C GLU A 64 -21.65 -10.92 0.89
N SER A 65 -22.20 -12.11 1.13
CA SER A 65 -22.03 -13.27 0.22
C SER A 65 -22.54 -13.03 -1.20
N ASN A 66 -23.43 -12.06 -1.40
CA ASN A 66 -23.93 -11.62 -2.70
C ASN A 66 -23.09 -10.50 -3.35
N GLY A 67 -21.94 -10.14 -2.77
CA GLY A 67 -21.04 -9.10 -3.28
C GLY A 67 -21.44 -7.67 -2.94
N LEU A 68 -22.48 -7.47 -2.10
CA LEU A 68 -22.93 -6.15 -1.65
C LEU A 68 -21.95 -5.59 -0.60
N PRO A 69 -21.34 -4.42 -0.83
CA PRO A 69 -20.51 -3.78 0.19
C PRO A 69 -21.38 -3.21 1.31
N THR A 70 -21.02 -3.51 2.55
CA THR A 70 -21.74 -3.07 3.74
C THR A 70 -20.82 -2.46 4.80
N ILE A 71 -21.37 -1.54 5.59
CA ILE A 71 -20.81 -1.11 6.88
C ILE A 71 -21.83 -1.49 7.95
N LYS A 72 -21.44 -2.39 8.86
CA LYS A 72 -22.28 -2.81 10.00
C LYS A 72 -21.94 -1.92 11.20
N ILE A 73 -22.94 -1.27 11.78
CA ILE A 73 -22.77 -0.38 12.93
C ILE A 73 -23.47 -0.99 14.14
N ASP A 74 -22.75 -1.16 15.25
CA ASP A 74 -23.35 -1.57 16.52
C ASP A 74 -24.05 -0.38 17.16
N ILE A 75 -25.37 -0.39 17.20
CA ILE A 75 -26.14 0.78 17.66
C ILE A 75 -25.94 1.09 19.14
N ASP A 76 -25.65 0.09 19.97
CA ASP A 76 -25.51 0.30 21.41
C ASP A 76 -24.14 0.94 21.72
N ILE A 77 -23.09 0.52 21.00
CA ILE A 77 -21.74 1.08 21.16
C ILE A 77 -21.61 2.41 20.41
N PHE A 78 -22.06 2.48 19.17
CA PHE A 78 -21.86 3.62 18.28
C PHE A 78 -22.54 4.89 18.79
N PHE A 79 -23.83 4.81 19.14
CA PHE A 79 -24.57 5.97 19.64
C PHE A 79 -24.21 6.36 21.07
N SER A 80 -23.41 5.56 21.79
CA SER A 80 -22.81 5.95 23.06
C SER A 80 -21.61 6.91 22.93
N LYS A 81 -21.09 7.10 21.70
CA LYS A 81 -19.93 7.97 21.43
C LYS A 81 -20.34 9.40 21.12
N SER A 82 -19.40 10.34 21.27
CA SER A 82 -19.62 11.73 20.83
C SER A 82 -19.88 11.78 19.31
N PRO A 83 -20.64 12.77 18.81
CA PRO A 83 -20.84 13.01 17.38
C PRO A 83 -19.58 12.91 16.51
N LEU A 84 -18.47 13.49 16.98
CA LEU A 84 -17.21 13.49 16.26
C LEU A 84 -16.60 12.09 16.16
N ILE A 85 -16.67 11.32 17.24
CA ILE A 85 -16.18 9.93 17.27
C ILE A 85 -17.06 9.02 16.39
N GLN A 86 -18.38 9.21 16.40
CA GLN A 86 -19.29 8.51 15.49
C GLN A 86 -18.88 8.73 14.02
N MET A 87 -18.65 9.99 13.65
CA MET A 87 -18.22 10.34 12.30
C MET A 87 -16.86 9.75 11.93
N TYR A 88 -15.92 9.73 12.87
CA TYR A 88 -14.62 9.10 12.66
C TYR A 88 -14.73 7.61 12.37
N PHE A 89 -15.48 6.84 13.17
CA PHE A 89 -15.60 5.41 12.93
C PHE A 89 -16.32 5.11 11.63
N PHE A 90 -17.36 5.87 11.27
CA PHE A 90 -17.97 5.75 9.94
C PHE A 90 -16.97 6.02 8.81
N ALA A 91 -16.19 7.11 8.92
CA ALA A 91 -15.22 7.49 7.90
C ALA A 91 -14.07 6.46 7.79
N HIS A 92 -13.65 5.87 8.91
CA HIS A 92 -12.68 4.77 8.94
C HIS A 92 -13.20 3.53 8.20
N GLU A 93 -14.43 3.09 8.49
CA GLU A 93 -15.04 1.96 7.78
C GLU A 93 -15.23 2.27 6.29
N CYS A 94 -15.62 3.50 5.95
CA CYS A 94 -15.65 3.92 4.55
C CYS A 94 -14.26 3.86 3.90
N GLY A 95 -13.20 4.18 4.66
CA GLY A 95 -11.81 4.05 4.24
C GLY A 95 -11.44 2.64 3.78
N HIS A 96 -11.89 1.59 4.48
CA HIS A 96 -11.68 0.19 4.07
C HIS A 96 -12.35 -0.16 2.73
N HIS A 97 -13.49 0.46 2.43
CA HIS A 97 -14.14 0.30 1.12
C HIS A 97 -13.41 1.10 0.04
N ILE A 98 -13.13 2.38 0.28
CA ILE A 98 -12.46 3.29 -0.68
C ILE A 98 -11.06 2.77 -1.07
N SER A 99 -10.32 2.15 -0.14
CA SER A 99 -9.01 1.56 -0.43
C SER A 99 -9.08 0.25 -1.24
N GLY A 100 -10.27 -0.33 -1.39
CA GLY A 100 -10.47 -1.64 -1.98
C GLY A 100 -10.01 -2.80 -1.08
N ASP A 101 -9.70 -2.51 0.18
CA ASP A 101 -9.24 -3.51 1.15
C ASP A 101 -10.26 -4.63 1.30
N MET A 102 -11.54 -4.29 1.31
CA MET A 102 -12.63 -5.26 1.44
C MET A 102 -12.71 -6.28 0.29
N ILE A 103 -12.22 -5.92 -0.89
CA ILE A 103 -12.16 -6.83 -2.06
C ILE A 103 -10.85 -7.65 -2.02
N ARG A 104 -9.75 -7.05 -1.53
CA ARG A 104 -8.42 -7.68 -1.49
C ARG A 104 -8.23 -8.70 -0.36
N ILE A 105 -9.06 -8.68 0.69
CA ILE A 105 -8.96 -9.60 1.84
C ILE A 105 -8.94 -11.08 1.44
N HIS A 106 -9.54 -11.47 0.30
CA HIS A 106 -9.51 -12.86 -0.18
C HIS A 106 -8.10 -13.34 -0.54
N TYR A 107 -7.16 -12.44 -0.82
CA TYR A 107 -5.82 -12.80 -1.29
C TYR A 107 -4.68 -12.43 -0.32
N GLN A 108 -4.86 -11.47 0.60
CA GLN A 108 -3.73 -10.89 1.36
C GLN A 108 -4.04 -10.61 2.84
N ARG A 109 -4.40 -11.64 3.61
CA ARG A 109 -4.59 -11.52 5.08
C ARG A 109 -3.35 -11.09 5.88
N ARG A 110 -2.16 -11.10 5.29
CA ARG A 110 -0.89 -10.82 6.00
C ARG A 110 -0.61 -9.34 6.26
N ASP A 111 -1.35 -8.41 5.65
CA ASP A 111 -1.08 -6.97 5.78
C ASP A 111 -2.22 -6.20 6.48
N SER A 112 -2.73 -6.74 7.60
CA SER A 112 -3.79 -6.09 8.38
C SER A 112 -3.39 -4.72 8.90
N LEU A 113 -2.13 -4.53 9.29
CA LEU A 113 -1.65 -3.27 9.87
C LEU A 113 -1.71 -2.10 8.87
N ASN A 114 -1.23 -2.30 7.64
CA ASN A 114 -1.25 -1.23 6.63
C ASN A 114 -2.68 -0.94 6.16
N ARG A 115 -3.58 -1.92 6.21
CA ARG A 115 -5.01 -1.71 5.93
C ARG A 115 -5.64 -0.76 6.95
N GLU A 116 -5.43 -1.02 8.24
CA GLU A 116 -5.92 -0.12 9.30
C GLU A 116 -5.32 1.29 9.20
N LYS A 117 -3.99 1.39 8.98
CA LYS A 117 -3.32 2.68 8.73
C LYS A 117 -3.94 3.42 7.53
N THR A 118 -4.24 2.70 6.45
CA THR A 118 -4.85 3.27 5.25
C THR A 118 -6.27 3.76 5.51
N ALA A 119 -7.09 2.97 6.20
CA ALA A 119 -8.45 3.33 6.60
C ALA A 119 -8.47 4.55 7.51
N ASP A 120 -7.59 4.62 8.52
CA ASP A 120 -7.44 5.79 9.39
C ASP A 120 -7.05 7.06 8.61
N ARG A 121 -6.11 6.94 7.67
CA ARG A 121 -5.70 8.06 6.79
C ARG A 121 -6.87 8.58 5.98
N ILE A 122 -7.60 7.69 5.29
CA ILE A 122 -8.74 8.08 4.46
C ILE A 122 -9.81 8.71 5.35
N GLY A 123 -10.14 8.07 6.46
CA GLY A 123 -11.16 8.53 7.40
C GLY A 123 -10.88 9.93 7.93
N ILE A 124 -9.69 10.19 8.47
CA ILE A 124 -9.37 11.50 9.04
C ILE A 124 -9.33 12.60 7.97
N ARG A 125 -8.91 12.28 6.74
CA ARG A 125 -8.94 13.22 5.62
C ARG A 125 -10.35 13.52 5.14
N MET A 126 -11.24 12.52 5.09
CA MET A 126 -12.65 12.76 4.80
C MET A 126 -13.23 13.77 5.79
N LEU A 127 -12.96 13.62 7.08
CA LEU A 127 -13.44 14.58 8.08
C LEU A 127 -12.82 15.98 7.90
N ARG A 128 -11.50 16.07 7.66
CA ARG A 128 -10.82 17.34 7.41
C ARG A 128 -11.37 18.03 6.17
N ASP A 129 -11.50 17.30 5.09
CA ASP A 129 -11.74 17.86 3.76
C ASP A 129 -13.24 18.14 3.56
N GLN A 130 -14.13 17.32 4.12
CA GLN A 130 -15.59 17.46 3.97
C GLN A 130 -16.25 18.17 5.15
N LEU A 131 -15.89 17.82 6.39
CA LEU A 131 -16.50 18.41 7.59
C LEU A 131 -15.69 19.57 8.18
N LYS A 132 -14.53 19.88 7.59
CA LYS A 132 -13.66 20.99 8.00
C LYS A 132 -13.31 20.94 9.49
N ILE A 133 -13.12 19.73 10.03
CA ILE A 133 -12.68 19.60 11.43
C ILE A 133 -11.30 20.22 11.61
N ASN A 134 -11.05 20.81 12.79
CA ASN A 134 -9.79 21.44 13.14
C ASN A 134 -8.88 20.52 13.97
N LEU A 135 -7.67 20.99 14.31
CA LEU A 135 -6.69 20.18 15.04
C LEU A 135 -7.17 19.79 16.45
N ASP A 136 -7.95 20.63 17.14
CA ASP A 136 -8.47 20.32 18.47
C ASP A 136 -9.48 19.16 18.42
N GLN A 137 -10.33 19.15 17.39
CA GLN A 137 -11.24 18.04 17.12
C GLN A 137 -10.47 16.76 16.79
N VAL A 138 -9.39 16.83 16.00
CA VAL A 138 -8.55 15.64 15.77
C VAL A 138 -7.85 15.16 17.05
N ASN A 139 -7.44 16.07 17.92
CA ASN A 139 -6.92 15.70 19.23
C ASN A 139 -7.97 14.97 20.08
N GLU A 140 -9.25 15.35 20.03
CA GLU A 140 -10.35 14.61 20.68
C GLU A 140 -10.43 13.17 20.14
N ILE A 141 -10.41 13.01 18.81
CA ILE A 141 -10.39 11.69 18.16
C ILE A 141 -9.20 10.87 18.64
N ALA A 142 -7.98 11.41 18.53
CA ALA A 142 -6.75 10.73 18.90
C ALA A 142 -6.72 10.35 20.39
N ASN A 143 -7.20 11.24 21.27
CA ASN A 143 -7.29 10.97 22.70
C ASN A 143 -8.31 9.86 23.02
N SER A 144 -9.45 9.81 22.31
CA SER A 144 -10.46 8.75 22.50
C SER A 144 -9.92 7.36 22.15
N LEU A 145 -8.96 7.29 21.22
CA LEU A 145 -8.37 6.04 20.76
C LEU A 145 -7.12 5.63 21.53
N ARG A 146 -6.47 6.57 22.25
CA ARG A 146 -5.17 6.34 22.89
C ARG A 146 -5.15 5.14 23.84
N ASN A 147 -6.28 4.88 24.52
CA ASN A 147 -6.42 3.78 25.48
C ASN A 147 -7.09 2.54 24.88
N ASN A 148 -7.39 2.53 23.59
CA ASN A 148 -7.97 1.36 22.95
C ASN A 148 -6.92 0.23 22.96
N PRO A 149 -7.28 -0.95 23.50
CA PRO A 149 -6.38 -2.09 23.45
C PRO A 149 -6.12 -2.43 21.98
N GLY A 150 -4.84 -2.53 21.60
CA GLY A 150 -4.51 -3.15 20.34
C GLY A 150 -4.96 -4.60 20.37
N MET A 151 -5.61 -5.07 19.30
CA MET A 151 -5.87 -6.48 19.11
C MET A 151 -4.97 -6.95 17.97
N PHE A 152 -3.71 -7.22 18.31
CA PHE A 152 -2.72 -7.75 17.38
C PHE A 152 -3.17 -9.14 16.87
N PRO A 153 -3.06 -9.43 15.57
CA PRO A 153 -2.46 -8.64 14.49
C PRO A 153 -3.44 -7.69 13.77
N TYR A 154 -4.68 -7.57 14.21
CA TYR A 154 -5.77 -6.95 13.43
C TYR A 154 -5.87 -5.43 13.57
N TYR A 155 -5.58 -4.87 14.76
CA TYR A 155 -5.72 -3.43 15.01
C TYR A 155 -4.43 -2.82 15.55
N LEU A 156 -4.12 -1.60 15.09
CA LEU A 156 -3.07 -0.77 15.66
C LEU A 156 -3.31 -0.56 17.16
N PRO A 157 -2.28 -0.67 18.02
CA PRO A 157 -2.34 -0.19 19.40
C PRO A 157 -2.83 1.26 19.48
N GLY A 158 -3.69 1.56 20.46
CA GLY A 158 -4.28 2.89 20.64
C GLY A 158 -3.30 4.07 20.56
N PRO A 159 -2.14 4.03 21.23
CA PRO A 159 -1.16 5.12 21.18
C PRO A 159 -0.56 5.34 19.77
N GLU A 160 -0.24 4.27 19.06
CA GLU A 160 0.32 4.32 17.70
C GLU A 160 -0.73 4.83 16.71
N ARG A 161 -1.96 4.33 16.84
CA ARG A 161 -3.11 4.78 16.05
C ARG A 161 -3.38 6.27 16.25
N ALA A 162 -3.39 6.73 17.50
CA ALA A 162 -3.60 8.14 17.84
C ALA A 162 -2.53 9.05 17.21
N LYS A 163 -1.25 8.65 17.26
CA LYS A 163 -0.15 9.37 16.61
C LYS A 163 -0.34 9.41 15.09
N TRP A 164 -0.64 8.26 14.48
CA TRP A 164 -0.86 8.14 13.04
C TRP A 164 -1.95 9.08 12.52
N ILE A 165 -3.09 9.15 13.22
CA ILE A 165 -4.21 10.05 12.87
C ILE A 165 -3.79 11.52 12.89
N LEU A 166 -3.03 11.93 13.91
CA LEU A 166 -2.54 13.31 14.02
C LEU A 166 -1.56 13.66 12.90
N ASP A 167 -0.65 12.75 12.57
CA ASP A 167 0.34 12.92 11.50
C ASP A 167 -0.37 13.01 10.13
N CYS A 168 -1.37 12.15 9.90
CA CYS A 168 -2.22 12.19 8.71
C CYS A 168 -3.01 13.50 8.57
N PHE A 169 -3.55 14.03 9.66
CA PHE A 169 -4.34 15.26 9.59
C PHE A 169 -3.49 16.47 9.18
N ARG A 170 -2.25 16.54 9.69
CA ARG A 170 -1.31 17.65 9.45
C ARG A 170 -0.71 17.68 8.05
N THR A 171 -0.72 16.55 7.34
CA THR A 171 -0.12 16.42 6.02
C THR A 171 -1.18 16.63 4.92
N ASN A 172 -0.87 17.47 3.94
CA ASN A 172 -1.75 17.70 2.79
C ASN A 172 -1.54 16.65 1.68
N THR A 173 -0.62 15.71 1.86
CA THR A 173 -0.27 14.66 0.89
C THR A 173 -0.85 13.30 1.33
N ASP A 174 -0.82 12.32 0.43
CA ASP A 174 -1.20 10.93 0.74
C ASP A 174 -0.20 10.23 1.67
N ASN A 175 0.97 10.85 1.87
CA ASN A 175 2.01 10.37 2.74
C ASN A 175 1.74 10.94 4.13
N CYS A 176 0.89 10.25 4.90
CA CYS A 176 1.02 10.29 6.35
C CYS A 176 2.38 9.68 6.64
N GLU A 177 3.43 10.49 6.62
CA GLU A 177 4.73 9.99 6.95
C GLU A 177 4.66 9.63 8.42
N GLU A 178 4.63 8.33 8.69
CA GLU A 178 5.28 7.84 9.88
C GLU A 178 6.71 8.35 9.71
N HIS A 179 7.06 9.45 10.37
CA HIS A 179 8.45 9.72 10.67
C HIS A 179 8.90 8.63 11.66
N VAL A 180 8.89 7.36 11.22
CA VAL A 180 9.79 6.37 11.75
C VAL A 180 11.14 6.83 11.22
N VAL A 181 11.78 7.68 12.01
CA VAL A 181 13.24 7.67 12.04
C VAL A 181 13.55 6.25 12.48
N ILE A 182 13.78 5.35 11.52
CA ILE A 182 14.26 4.01 11.86
C ILE A 182 15.63 4.30 12.44
N ASN A 183 15.80 4.05 13.73
CA ASN A 183 17.08 4.26 14.36
C ASN A 183 18.10 3.42 13.58
N PRO A 184 19.23 3.97 13.13
CA PRO A 184 20.23 3.19 12.39
C PRO A 184 20.59 1.87 13.09
N LYS A 185 20.52 1.83 14.43
CA LYS A 185 20.70 0.61 15.23
C LYS A 185 19.67 -0.49 14.93
N ASP A 186 18.43 -0.14 14.63
CA ASP A 186 17.36 -1.09 14.31
C ASP A 186 17.57 -1.69 12.92
N CYS A 187 18.13 -0.91 11.98
CA CYS A 187 18.48 -1.39 10.65
C CYS A 187 19.59 -2.46 10.67
N TYR A 188 20.65 -2.23 11.47
CA TYR A 188 21.68 -3.25 11.68
C TYR A 188 21.13 -4.51 12.38
N ALA A 189 20.14 -4.35 13.26
CA ALA A 189 19.49 -5.49 13.91
C ALA A 189 18.69 -6.33 12.91
N ILE A 190 17.97 -5.69 11.97
CA ILE A 190 17.24 -6.38 10.88
C ILE A 190 18.23 -7.06 9.94
N GLU A 191 19.28 -6.37 9.50
CA GLU A 191 20.34 -6.97 8.67
C GLU A 191 20.96 -8.21 9.34
N THR A 192 21.28 -8.10 10.63
CA THR A 192 21.83 -9.22 11.41
C THR A 192 20.84 -10.38 11.48
N ALA A 193 19.55 -10.10 11.65
CA ALA A 193 18.51 -11.11 11.65
C ALA A 193 18.39 -11.82 10.28
N GLU A 194 18.37 -11.07 9.18
CA GLU A 194 18.33 -11.60 7.82
C GLU A 194 19.56 -12.46 7.52
N LYS A 195 20.78 -11.99 7.84
CA LYS A 195 22.02 -12.79 7.71
C LYS A 195 21.97 -14.08 8.52
N ASN A 196 21.37 -14.05 9.71
CA ASN A 196 21.20 -15.25 10.53
C ASN A 196 20.20 -16.24 9.91
N ILE A 197 19.14 -15.76 9.26
CA ILE A 197 18.18 -16.57 8.50
C ILE A 197 18.90 -17.21 7.30
N CYS A 198 19.62 -16.42 6.50
CA CYS A 198 20.42 -16.91 5.38
C CYS A 198 21.41 -18.02 5.80
N ALA A 199 22.10 -17.82 6.93
CA ALA A 199 23.03 -18.80 7.49
C ALA A 199 22.33 -20.06 8.03
N SER A 200 21.09 -19.95 8.52
CA SER A 200 20.28 -21.10 8.91
C SER A 200 19.84 -21.91 7.69
N ASP A 201 19.33 -21.25 6.65
CA ASP A 201 18.85 -21.89 5.43
C ASP A 201 19.99 -22.57 4.66
N GLN A 202 21.18 -21.98 4.64
CA GLN A 202 22.36 -22.62 4.07
C GLN A 202 22.72 -23.93 4.81
N ARG A 203 22.62 -23.95 6.14
CA ARG A 203 22.88 -25.15 6.94
C ARG A 203 21.84 -26.23 6.69
N LEU A 204 20.57 -25.84 6.54
CA LEU A 204 19.48 -26.76 6.18
C LEU A 204 19.69 -27.35 4.78
N CYS A 205 19.99 -26.51 3.80
CA CYS A 205 20.26 -26.91 2.42
C CYS A 205 21.39 -27.94 2.33
N ARG A 206 22.55 -27.66 2.96
CA ARG A 206 23.68 -28.61 3.00
C ARG A 206 23.31 -29.95 3.63
N ARG A 207 22.56 -29.91 4.75
CA ARG A 207 22.11 -31.13 5.44
C ARG A 207 21.20 -31.97 4.54
N ASP A 208 20.33 -31.34 3.76
CA ASP A 208 19.38 -32.02 2.91
C ASP A 208 20.07 -32.59 1.65
N CYS A 209 21.04 -31.86 1.05
CA CYS A 209 21.93 -32.39 0.02
C CYS A 209 22.65 -33.68 0.45
N GLN A 210 23.21 -33.70 1.66
CA GLN A 210 23.92 -34.86 2.20
C GLN A 210 22.99 -36.06 2.44
N LYS A 211 21.72 -35.82 2.78
CA LYS A 211 20.72 -36.88 2.96
C LYS A 211 20.26 -37.48 1.65
N GLU A 212 20.08 -36.65 0.63
CA GLU A 212 19.54 -37.05 -0.67
C GLU A 212 20.56 -37.86 -1.49
N TYR A 213 21.82 -37.41 -1.55
CA TYR A 213 22.84 -38.00 -2.41
C TYR A 213 23.82 -38.95 -1.71
N LYS A 214 23.33 -39.69 -0.70
CA LYS A 214 24.16 -40.62 0.09
C LYS A 214 24.95 -41.58 -0.80
N GLY A 215 26.29 -41.44 -0.77
CA GLY A 215 27.21 -42.31 -1.50
C GLY A 215 27.75 -41.74 -2.82
N ASN A 216 27.17 -40.65 -3.35
CA ASN A 216 27.70 -39.98 -4.54
C ASN A 216 28.34 -38.63 -4.19
N ARG A 217 29.67 -38.63 -4.00
CA ARG A 217 30.44 -37.42 -3.64
C ARG A 217 30.35 -36.31 -4.69
N ARG A 218 30.11 -36.63 -5.96
CA ARG A 218 30.01 -35.62 -7.02
C ARG A 218 28.70 -34.85 -6.91
N ASP A 219 27.59 -35.56 -6.75
CA ASP A 219 26.26 -34.95 -6.68
C ASP A 219 26.08 -34.14 -5.39
N ILE A 220 26.65 -34.61 -4.27
CA ILE A 220 26.71 -33.82 -3.03
C ILE A 220 27.40 -32.48 -3.26
N ARG A 221 28.54 -32.47 -3.97
CA ARG A 221 29.30 -31.24 -4.22
C ARG A 221 28.51 -30.24 -5.08
N VAL A 222 27.90 -30.71 -6.18
CA VAL A 222 27.07 -29.84 -7.03
C VAL A 222 25.90 -29.24 -6.25
N CYS A 223 25.25 -30.04 -5.39
CA CYS A 223 24.17 -29.56 -4.54
C CYS A 223 24.67 -28.53 -3.50
N GLU A 224 25.82 -28.78 -2.86
CA GLU A 224 26.43 -27.84 -1.92
C GLU A 224 26.88 -26.52 -2.58
N ASP A 225 27.35 -26.57 -3.83
CA ASP A 225 27.71 -25.38 -4.63
C ASP A 225 26.45 -24.55 -4.94
N ASN A 226 25.33 -25.18 -5.30
CA ASN A 226 24.05 -24.48 -5.49
C ASN A 226 23.56 -23.85 -4.17
N CYS A 227 23.72 -24.52 -3.02
CA CYS A 227 23.41 -23.93 -1.72
C CYS A 227 24.30 -22.71 -1.40
N PHE A 228 25.51 -22.66 -1.95
CA PHE A 228 26.44 -21.54 -1.77
C PHE A 228 26.03 -20.32 -2.61
N GLU A 229 25.62 -20.52 -3.87
CA GLU A 229 25.09 -19.44 -4.71
C GLU A 229 23.84 -18.80 -4.10
N SER A 230 22.91 -19.61 -3.59
CA SER A 230 21.73 -19.10 -2.87
C SER A 230 22.09 -18.26 -1.64
N LYS A 231 23.20 -18.59 -0.95
CA LYS A 231 23.66 -17.84 0.21
C LYS A 231 24.25 -16.48 -0.18
N LEU A 232 25.03 -16.42 -1.26
CA LEU A 232 25.54 -15.15 -1.78
C LEU A 232 24.40 -14.21 -2.15
N GLN A 233 23.36 -14.72 -2.81
CA GLN A 233 22.17 -13.93 -3.13
C GLN A 233 21.45 -13.43 -1.86
N CYS A 234 21.33 -14.27 -0.84
CA CYS A 234 20.70 -13.90 0.43
C CYS A 234 21.51 -12.86 1.22
N ASP A 235 22.85 -12.98 1.22
CA ASP A 235 23.73 -11.98 1.84
C ASP A 235 23.66 -10.63 1.11
N ASP A 236 23.54 -10.63 -0.23
CA ASP A 236 23.31 -9.43 -1.03
C ASP A 236 21.96 -8.77 -0.70
N GLU A 237 20.90 -9.57 -0.54
CA GLU A 237 19.58 -9.09 -0.12
C GLU A 237 19.61 -8.51 1.30
N ALA A 238 20.36 -9.11 2.23
CA ALA A 238 20.52 -8.57 3.58
C ALA A 238 21.27 -7.22 3.58
N ASN A 239 22.31 -7.07 2.76
CA ASN A 239 23.04 -5.80 2.63
C ASN A 239 22.12 -4.69 2.06
N LEU A 240 21.22 -5.03 1.14
CA LEU A 240 20.23 -4.08 0.60
C LEU A 240 19.30 -3.53 1.69
N VAL A 241 19.06 -4.25 2.78
CA VAL A 241 18.21 -3.78 3.90
C VAL A 241 18.82 -2.55 4.59
N VAL A 242 20.14 -2.55 4.81
CA VAL A 242 20.82 -1.41 5.44
C VAL A 242 20.75 -0.20 4.52
N GLU A 243 21.09 -0.38 3.25
CA GLU A 243 21.03 0.71 2.27
C GLU A 243 19.59 1.24 2.09
N TYR A 244 18.58 0.37 2.18
CA TYR A 244 17.16 0.74 2.17
C TYR A 244 16.77 1.60 3.36
N CYS A 245 17.23 1.20 4.54
CA CYS A 245 17.05 1.96 5.76
C CYS A 245 17.68 3.35 5.68
N GLU A 246 18.94 3.43 5.23
CA GLU A 246 19.65 4.69 5.04
C GLU A 246 18.96 5.56 4.00
N ALA A 247 18.54 4.98 2.88
CA ALA A 247 17.75 5.67 1.86
C ALA A 247 16.45 6.22 2.44
N LYS A 248 15.73 5.44 3.27
CA LYS A 248 14.47 5.87 3.91
C LYS A 248 14.66 7.05 4.85
N ASN A 249 15.74 7.06 5.62
CA ASN A 249 16.09 8.15 6.53
C ASN A 249 16.56 9.41 5.79
N ASN A 250 17.28 9.26 4.68
CA ASN A 250 17.79 10.37 3.88
C ASN A 250 16.81 10.85 2.80
N PHE A 251 15.70 10.14 2.58
CA PHE A 251 14.80 10.36 1.45
C PHE A 251 14.28 11.79 1.36
N SER A 252 13.96 12.42 2.49
CA SER A 252 13.47 13.80 2.53
C SER A 252 14.51 14.85 2.13
N ARG A 253 15.80 14.49 2.10
CA ARG A 253 16.91 15.33 1.65
C ARG A 253 17.23 15.14 0.16
N LEU A 254 16.57 14.19 -0.50
CA LEU A 254 16.79 13.91 -1.91
C LEU A 254 15.98 14.87 -2.78
N SER A 255 16.63 15.47 -3.76
CA SER A 255 16.00 16.22 -4.84
C SER A 255 16.07 15.42 -6.13
N TRP A 256 14.90 15.15 -6.72
CA TRP A 256 14.77 14.36 -7.94
C TRP A 256 14.76 15.28 -9.16
N GLY A 257 15.69 15.06 -10.09
CA GLY A 257 15.72 15.74 -11.38
C GLY A 257 14.59 15.27 -12.31
N PRO A 258 14.38 15.92 -13.47
CA PRO A 258 13.41 15.48 -14.47
C PRO A 258 13.79 14.12 -15.11
N ASN A 259 12.87 13.53 -15.88
CA ASN A 259 13.21 12.36 -16.71
C ASN A 259 14.03 12.85 -17.92
N GLU A 260 15.20 12.26 -18.14
CA GLU A 260 16.11 12.57 -19.26
C GLU A 260 15.89 11.61 -20.45
N GLY A 261 14.89 10.73 -20.34
CA GLY A 261 14.52 9.75 -21.36
C GLY A 261 15.38 8.49 -21.34
N PRO A 262 15.14 7.58 -22.30
CA PRO A 262 15.85 6.31 -22.38
C PRO A 262 17.29 6.50 -22.87
N GLN A 263 18.25 5.97 -22.12
CA GLN A 263 19.69 5.99 -22.44
C GLN A 263 20.34 4.66 -22.12
N ASN A 264 21.51 4.37 -22.69
CA ASN A 264 22.37 3.31 -22.15
C ASN A 264 22.99 3.75 -20.81
N TRP A 265 23.59 2.82 -20.08
CA TRP A 265 24.06 3.10 -18.72
C TRP A 265 25.19 4.14 -18.66
N GLN A 266 26.13 4.11 -19.61
CA GLN A 266 27.25 5.06 -19.66
C GLN A 266 26.75 6.49 -19.89
N ASN A 267 25.84 6.68 -20.84
CA ASN A 267 25.21 7.97 -21.10
C ASN A 267 24.37 8.43 -19.91
N ALA A 268 23.59 7.54 -19.30
CA ALA A 268 22.80 7.83 -18.11
C ALA A 268 23.66 8.39 -16.97
N SER A 269 24.78 7.72 -16.68
CA SER A 269 25.74 8.15 -15.67
C SER A 269 26.37 9.52 -16.00
N SER A 270 26.74 9.72 -17.27
CA SER A 270 27.31 10.98 -17.76
C SER A 270 26.34 12.15 -17.69
N ILE A 271 25.07 11.94 -18.06
CA ILE A 271 24.01 12.96 -17.98
C ILE A 271 23.82 13.44 -16.55
N CYS A 272 23.69 12.51 -15.59
CA CYS A 272 23.53 12.90 -14.19
C CYS A 272 24.76 13.64 -13.67
N SER A 273 25.96 13.16 -13.98
CA SER A 273 27.22 13.79 -13.56
C SER A 273 27.35 15.22 -14.11
N THR A 274 26.97 15.46 -15.36
CA THR A 274 26.98 16.80 -16.00
C THR A 274 26.08 17.79 -15.25
N LYS A 275 24.99 17.30 -14.67
CA LYS A 275 24.06 18.10 -13.86
C LYS A 275 24.48 18.26 -12.40
N ARG A 276 25.69 17.77 -12.03
CA ARG A 276 26.17 17.66 -10.64
C ARG A 276 25.22 16.83 -9.77
N MET A 277 24.60 15.83 -10.38
CA MET A 277 23.72 14.85 -9.75
C MET A 277 24.32 13.46 -9.95
N ARG A 278 23.67 12.42 -9.42
CA ARG A 278 24.02 11.03 -9.68
C ARG A 278 22.81 10.20 -10.07
N LEU A 279 23.05 9.00 -10.58
CA LEU A 279 22.00 7.99 -10.65
C LEU A 279 21.55 7.62 -9.22
N PRO A 280 20.25 7.40 -8.98
CA PRO A 280 19.75 6.91 -7.70
C PRO A 280 20.19 5.46 -7.47
N SER A 281 20.35 5.06 -6.22
CA SER A 281 20.56 3.67 -5.86
C SER A 281 19.24 2.87 -6.00
N LEU A 282 19.33 1.55 -6.10
CA LEU A 282 18.16 0.67 -6.03
C LEU A 282 17.33 0.97 -4.76
N PRO A 283 17.92 1.01 -3.55
CA PRO A 283 17.20 1.38 -2.34
C PRO A 283 16.43 2.71 -2.42
N GLU A 284 17.02 3.76 -3.00
CA GLU A 284 16.35 5.06 -3.17
C GLU A 284 15.13 4.97 -4.08
N PHE A 285 15.22 4.18 -5.17
CA PHE A 285 14.06 3.93 -6.03
C PHE A 285 12.98 3.13 -5.31
N LEU A 286 13.34 2.11 -4.53
CA LEU A 286 12.36 1.33 -3.78
C LEU A 286 11.63 2.19 -2.74
N VAL A 287 12.33 3.10 -2.05
CA VAL A 287 11.69 4.08 -1.16
C VAL A 287 10.82 5.07 -1.95
N ALA A 288 11.26 5.53 -3.13
CA ALA A 288 10.44 6.39 -3.99
C ALA A 288 9.17 5.68 -4.49
N TYR A 289 9.25 4.37 -4.70
CA TYR A 289 8.12 3.51 -5.02
C TYR A 289 7.16 3.41 -3.83
N GLU A 290 7.66 3.01 -2.65
CA GLU A 290 6.90 2.92 -1.39
C GLU A 290 6.15 4.22 -1.09
N ARG A 291 6.83 5.37 -1.22
CA ARG A 291 6.29 6.71 -0.96
C ARG A 291 5.47 7.30 -2.12
N SER A 292 5.22 6.53 -3.17
CA SER A 292 4.44 6.96 -4.34
C SER A 292 4.95 8.24 -5.04
N VAL A 293 6.22 8.63 -4.83
CA VAL A 293 6.81 9.81 -5.47
C VAL A 293 6.85 9.66 -6.99
N HIS A 294 7.00 8.42 -7.46
CA HIS A 294 7.03 8.06 -8.87
C HIS A 294 5.72 8.31 -9.62
N ARG A 295 4.58 8.47 -8.94
CA ARG A 295 3.30 8.73 -9.63
C ARG A 295 3.32 10.05 -10.38
N ASN A 296 4.11 11.02 -9.90
CA ASN A 296 4.31 12.30 -10.58
C ASN A 296 5.39 12.24 -11.67
N TRP A 297 5.94 11.05 -11.95
CA TRP A 297 6.90 10.85 -13.04
C TRP A 297 6.20 10.36 -14.32
N ALA A 298 4.87 10.16 -14.26
CA ALA A 298 4.06 9.48 -15.28
C ALA A 298 3.78 10.30 -16.55
N ASP A 299 4.42 11.44 -16.75
CA ASP A 299 4.08 12.36 -17.85
C ASP A 299 4.67 11.98 -19.22
N CYS A 300 5.28 10.80 -19.36
CA CYS A 300 5.75 10.33 -20.66
C CYS A 300 4.91 9.17 -21.20
N ASN A 301 4.01 9.50 -22.12
CA ASN A 301 3.27 8.53 -22.93
C ASN A 301 4.24 7.58 -23.64
N GLY A 302 4.23 6.31 -23.26
CA GLY A 302 5.02 5.24 -23.90
C GLY A 302 6.39 4.95 -23.28
N CYS A 303 6.72 5.53 -22.13
CA CYS A 303 7.96 5.18 -21.43
C CYS A 303 7.97 3.73 -20.92
N SER A 304 9.17 3.15 -20.83
CA SER A 304 9.34 1.76 -20.39
C SER A 304 9.11 1.55 -18.89
N HIS A 305 9.06 2.65 -18.11
CA HIS A 305 9.04 2.68 -16.64
C HIS A 305 10.21 1.95 -15.96
N ASN A 306 11.18 1.48 -16.72
CA ASN A 306 12.40 0.86 -16.22
C ASN A 306 13.47 1.95 -16.12
N TYR A 307 14.07 2.11 -14.95
CA TYR A 307 15.06 3.14 -14.66
C TYR A 307 16.41 2.53 -14.30
N TRP A 308 17.49 3.14 -14.79
CA TRP A 308 18.84 2.79 -14.36
C TRP A 308 19.10 3.18 -12.91
N SER A 309 19.69 2.26 -12.14
CA SER A 309 20.26 2.59 -10.82
C SER A 309 21.79 2.62 -10.83
N SER A 310 22.36 3.26 -9.82
CA SER A 310 23.80 3.19 -9.51
C SER A 310 24.21 1.92 -8.77
N THR A 311 23.27 1.08 -8.34
CA THR A 311 23.57 -0.12 -7.55
C THR A 311 24.17 -1.20 -8.44
N THR A 312 25.47 -1.46 -8.25
CA THR A 312 26.23 -2.50 -8.94
C THR A 312 26.06 -3.84 -8.25
N VAL A 313 25.84 -4.90 -9.03
CA VAL A 313 25.81 -6.29 -8.52
C VAL A 313 27.16 -6.97 -8.73
N ASP A 314 27.82 -6.66 -9.84
CA ASP A 314 29.07 -7.26 -10.28
C ASP A 314 29.71 -6.33 -11.33
N VAL A 315 30.92 -6.65 -11.77
CA VAL A 315 31.63 -5.90 -12.82
C VAL A 315 30.76 -5.81 -14.07
N GLY A 316 30.39 -4.58 -14.42
CA GLY A 316 29.57 -4.29 -15.59
C GLY A 316 28.11 -4.73 -15.48
N LYS A 317 27.59 -5.06 -14.28
CA LYS A 317 26.18 -5.36 -14.03
C LYS A 317 25.58 -4.44 -12.99
N VAL A 318 24.40 -3.90 -13.28
CA VAL A 318 23.69 -2.94 -12.42
C VAL A 318 22.23 -3.34 -12.26
N LYS A 319 21.57 -2.78 -11.23
CA LYS A 319 20.13 -2.97 -11.04
C LYS A 319 19.33 -1.99 -11.89
N VAL A 320 18.22 -2.48 -12.43
CA VAL A 320 17.20 -1.71 -13.15
C VAL A 320 15.89 -1.86 -12.40
N VAL A 321 15.18 -0.75 -12.17
CA VAL A 321 13.95 -0.74 -11.36
C VAL A 321 12.76 -0.39 -12.24
N ASN A 322 11.72 -1.21 -12.19
CA ASN A 322 10.44 -0.93 -12.80
C ASN A 322 9.56 -0.15 -11.82
N MET A 323 9.32 1.13 -12.09
CA MET A 323 8.59 2.00 -11.18
C MET A 323 7.07 1.82 -11.21
N ASN A 324 6.52 0.99 -12.12
CA ASN A 324 5.09 0.64 -12.09
C ASN A 324 4.80 -0.53 -11.15
N SER A 325 5.73 -1.48 -11.04
CA SER A 325 5.56 -2.68 -10.20
C SER A 325 6.40 -2.67 -8.92
N GLY A 326 7.38 -1.78 -8.82
CA GLY A 326 8.39 -1.77 -7.75
C GLY A 326 9.37 -2.93 -7.84
N THR A 327 9.35 -3.70 -8.92
CA THR A 327 10.26 -4.83 -9.12
C THR A 327 11.58 -4.36 -9.71
N HIS A 328 12.63 -5.18 -9.57
CA HIS A 328 13.94 -4.87 -10.13
C HIS A 328 14.60 -6.12 -10.71
N HIS A 329 15.52 -5.92 -11.65
CA HIS A 329 16.32 -6.99 -12.25
C HIS A 329 17.76 -6.53 -12.48
N THR A 330 18.65 -7.49 -12.73
CA THR A 330 20.07 -7.21 -13.03
C THR A 330 20.26 -7.09 -14.53
N GLN A 331 20.97 -6.05 -14.96
CA GLN A 331 21.24 -5.77 -16.36
C GLN A 331 22.73 -5.52 -16.60
N ARG A 332 23.25 -5.96 -17.76
CA ARG A 332 24.62 -5.63 -18.18
C ARG A 332 24.70 -4.21 -18.74
N THR A 333 25.70 -3.46 -18.29
CA THR A 333 25.98 -2.06 -18.68
C THR A 333 26.51 -1.91 -20.10
N ASN A 334 27.06 -2.98 -20.70
CA ASN A 334 27.64 -2.95 -22.05
C ASN A 334 26.67 -3.44 -23.14
N GLN A 335 25.40 -3.65 -22.81
CA GLN A 335 24.37 -3.99 -23.80
C GLN A 335 23.72 -2.70 -24.33
N ASP A 336 23.21 -2.76 -25.56
CA ASP A 336 22.44 -1.67 -26.21
C ASP A 336 21.06 -1.42 -25.57
N ALA A 337 20.82 -1.97 -24.37
CA ALA A 337 19.61 -1.74 -23.62
C ALA A 337 19.52 -0.26 -23.22
N THR A 338 18.36 0.35 -23.45
CA THR A 338 18.07 1.71 -23.06
C THR A 338 16.97 1.73 -22.01
N PHE A 339 17.21 2.42 -20.90
CA PHE A 339 16.25 2.60 -19.82
C PHE A 339 16.16 4.07 -19.44
N GLU A 340 15.03 4.44 -18.84
CA GLU A 340 14.77 5.81 -18.42
C GLU A 340 15.84 6.29 -17.43
N VAL A 341 16.17 7.57 -17.53
CA VAL A 341 17.18 8.19 -16.68
C VAL A 341 16.54 9.27 -15.85
N ARG A 342 16.68 9.13 -14.53
CA ARG A 342 16.33 10.19 -13.59
C ARG A 342 17.49 10.34 -12.62
N CYS A 343 17.88 11.58 -12.36
CA CYS A 343 19.01 11.88 -11.50
C CYS A 343 18.52 12.30 -10.10
N VAL A 344 19.37 12.10 -9.09
CA VAL A 344 19.11 12.55 -7.72
C VAL A 344 20.32 13.33 -7.18
N SER A 345 20.05 14.34 -6.37
CA SER A 345 21.05 15.03 -5.55
C SER A 345 20.63 15.03 -4.09
N SER A 346 21.60 14.97 -3.18
CA SER A 346 21.39 15.21 -1.75
C SER A 346 21.59 16.69 -1.45
N ASN A 347 20.60 17.33 -0.85
CA ASN A 347 20.68 18.71 -0.37
C ASN A 347 21.48 18.85 0.92
#